data_AF-Q2FRI9-F1
#
_entry.id   AF-Q2FRI9-F1
#
_cell.length_a   1.000
_cell.length_b   1.000
_cell.length_c   1.000
_cell.angle_alpha   90.00
_cell.angle_beta   90.00
_cell.angle_gamma   90.00
#
_symmetry.space_group_name_H-M   'P 1'
#
loop_
_entity.id
_entity.type
_entity.pdbx_description
1 polymer ?
#
loop_
_entity_poly.entity_id
_entity_poly.type
_entity_poly.pdbx_seq_one_letter_code
_entity_poly.pdbx_strand_id
1 'polypeptide(L)'
;MGSRVLEITFFLTVLIVIPGIAIGASEQSADEMLQLAENAVKDGNYEHAYNLFMNASEKFAALGNEAEKKDALRQAKRMSWLFAEMNLNRTSADETIQEAFPQFTQEEREAFLEPGASIQFESDGQIYYYEGIARNIRFHNASLSQNYTRSLGESPFFDQISPFISAPRDKKNPLYLNHTFQGTGELSIPRNLLPDNGTLQVWYPLPVSIESQSDILVTSVQPEEYVVSEPVTTGDIGEVYLEIPLEKMMDDYVNVSVRLTFTTSPRILDLDPDAIPVYDTSDPLYQRYTKSQPNINVTPEIMALANQIVGDETNPYKKARLIYDYILQTLPYSNVPHAYLTAMSIPESEFVHYTGFGDCGTQSTYFAALCRAVGIPARAPGGYQIVPGHQGTHFWAEFYLPEYGWIPVDVTVADAADWAYNATPEQVTEYKDFFFGNLDPYRFTIQTDVDEPFSGEPNPDILFTAVHQNPSVVCTSSDSDVEMLGMIYSTYTFEDLTPE
;
A
#
# COMPACT_ATOMS: atom_id res chain seq x y z
N MET A 1 13.71 -26.69 -7.78
CA MET A 1 13.74 -26.63 -6.30
C MET A 1 12.82 -25.49 -5.92
N GLY A 2 11.83 -25.78 -5.09
CA GLY A 2 10.56 -25.04 -5.02
C GLY A 2 10.70 -23.55 -4.75
N SER A 3 10.06 -22.75 -5.60
CA SER A 3 9.71 -21.36 -5.36
C SER A 3 8.93 -21.29 -4.05
N ARG A 4 9.57 -20.82 -2.98
CA ARG A 4 8.85 -20.25 -1.85
C ARG A 4 8.65 -18.79 -2.20
N VAL A 5 7.54 -18.54 -2.89
CA VAL A 5 6.90 -17.22 -2.85
C VAL A 5 6.88 -16.82 -1.38
N LEU A 6 7.36 -15.62 -1.07
CA LEU A 6 7.17 -15.00 0.23
C LEU A 6 5.65 -14.92 0.40
N GLU A 7 5.05 -15.96 0.98
CA GLU A 7 3.63 -15.99 1.27
C GLU A 7 3.41 -14.83 2.24
N ILE A 8 2.86 -13.74 1.72
CA ILE A 8 1.98 -12.88 2.50
C ILE A 8 0.83 -13.81 2.87
N THR A 9 1.03 -14.58 3.93
CA THR A 9 -0.06 -15.29 4.57
C THR A 9 -0.90 -14.18 5.18
N PHE A 10 -1.80 -13.60 4.38
CA PHE A 10 -3.08 -13.18 4.90
C PHE A 10 -3.60 -14.42 5.58
N PHE A 11 -3.53 -14.44 6.92
CA PHE A 11 -4.42 -15.34 7.63
C PHE A 11 -5.79 -15.01 7.06
N LEU A 12 -6.48 -16.04 6.58
CA LEU A 12 -7.88 -15.94 6.25
C LEU A 12 -8.54 -15.48 7.55
N THR A 13 -8.62 -14.17 7.75
CA THR A 13 -9.55 -13.54 8.66
C THR A 13 -10.86 -13.99 8.06
N VAL A 14 -11.38 -15.07 8.65
CA VAL A 14 -12.78 -15.43 8.57
C VAL A 14 -13.51 -14.11 8.56
N LEU A 15 -14.17 -13.77 7.43
CA LEU A 15 -15.14 -12.68 7.35
C LEU A 15 -15.80 -12.64 8.72
N ILE A 16 -15.40 -11.67 9.56
CA ILE A 16 -15.82 -11.68 10.94
C ILE A 16 -17.28 -11.32 10.83
N VAL A 17 -18.12 -12.35 10.80
CA VAL A 17 -19.53 -12.24 11.07
C VAL A 17 -19.55 -11.85 12.53
N ILE A 18 -19.49 -10.54 12.79
CA ILE A 18 -19.79 -9.98 14.09
C ILE A 18 -21.15 -10.59 14.43
N PRO A 19 -21.25 -11.44 15.48
CA PRO A 19 -22.48 -12.16 15.74
C PRO A 19 -23.55 -11.12 16.02
N GLY A 20 -24.46 -10.96 15.05
CA GLY A 20 -25.58 -10.04 15.15
C GLY A 20 -26.37 -10.42 16.40
N ILE A 21 -26.29 -9.59 17.42
CA ILE A 21 -27.21 -9.68 18.55
C ILE A 21 -28.57 -9.36 17.95
N ALA A 22 -29.46 -10.36 17.90
CA ALA A 22 -30.86 -10.16 17.52
C ALA A 22 -31.52 -9.27 18.58
N ILE A 23 -31.43 -7.95 18.40
CA ILE A 23 -32.12 -6.95 19.22
C ILE A 23 -33.49 -6.75 18.57
N GLY A 24 -34.54 -6.96 19.36
CA GLY A 24 -35.94 -6.82 18.92
C GLY A 24 -36.19 -5.48 18.23
N ALA A 25 -37.17 -5.47 17.31
CA ALA A 25 -37.52 -4.32 16.48
C ALA A 25 -37.47 -3.00 17.26
N SER A 26 -36.40 -2.24 17.05
CA SER A 26 -36.23 -0.91 17.63
C SER A 26 -37.32 0.01 17.08
N GLU A 27 -38.04 0.70 17.98
CA GLU A 27 -39.04 1.72 17.65
C GLU A 27 -38.45 2.96 16.95
N GLN A 28 -37.12 3.07 16.90
CA GLN A 28 -36.43 4.22 16.31
C GLN A 28 -36.60 4.27 14.80
N SER A 29 -36.67 5.48 14.26
CA SER A 29 -36.68 5.72 12.81
C SER A 29 -35.31 5.40 12.17
N ALA A 30 -35.27 5.29 10.84
CA ALA A 30 -34.02 5.10 10.11
C ALA A 30 -33.05 6.28 10.34
N ASP A 31 -33.56 7.52 10.30
CA ASP A 31 -32.78 8.73 10.54
C ASP A 31 -32.24 8.81 11.98
N GLU A 32 -33.04 8.38 12.97
CA GLU A 32 -32.60 8.31 14.37
C GLU A 32 -31.48 7.29 14.55
N MET A 33 -31.56 6.14 13.89
CA MET A 33 -30.48 5.14 13.90
C MET A 33 -29.20 5.65 13.25
N LEU A 34 -29.32 6.36 12.12
CA LEU A 34 -28.17 6.98 11.46
C LEU A 34 -27.48 7.98 12.39
N GLN A 35 -28.26 8.83 13.05
CA GLN A 35 -27.72 9.80 14.00
C GLN A 35 -27.05 9.13 15.21
N LEU A 36 -27.62 8.03 15.72
CA LEU A 36 -27.00 7.25 16.79
C LEU A 36 -25.70 6.59 16.31
N ALA A 37 -25.66 6.08 15.07
CA ALA A 37 -24.46 5.48 14.50
C ALA A 37 -23.32 6.50 14.41
N GLU A 38 -23.60 7.70 13.89
CA GLU A 38 -22.63 8.79 13.83
C GLU A 38 -22.12 9.22 15.21
N ASN A 39 -22.98 9.20 16.23
CA ASN A 39 -22.56 9.48 17.61
C ASN A 39 -21.68 8.36 18.15
N ALA A 40 -22.04 7.10 17.89
CA ALA A 40 -21.22 5.95 18.27
C ALA A 40 -19.82 6.02 17.63
N VAL A 41 -19.71 6.43 16.36
CA VAL A 41 -18.39 6.68 15.70
C VAL A 41 -17.61 7.76 16.44
N LYS A 42 -18.23 8.90 16.79
CA LYS A 42 -17.56 9.98 17.53
C LYS A 42 -17.10 9.56 18.92
N ASP A 43 -17.84 8.65 19.54
CA ASP A 43 -17.55 8.12 20.87
C ASP A 43 -16.56 6.92 20.84
N GLY A 44 -16.09 6.50 19.67
CA GLY A 44 -15.18 5.36 19.51
C GLY A 44 -15.84 3.99 19.74
N ASN A 45 -17.15 3.87 19.53
CA ASN A 45 -17.91 2.63 19.65
C ASN A 45 -18.21 2.06 18.25
N TYR A 46 -17.18 1.57 17.56
CA TYR A 46 -17.27 1.23 16.14
C TYR A 46 -18.04 -0.06 15.86
N GLU A 47 -18.00 -1.06 16.75
CA GLU A 47 -18.84 -2.25 16.63
C GLU A 47 -20.32 -1.88 16.83
N HIS A 48 -20.60 -1.00 17.81
CA HIS A 48 -21.95 -0.47 17.99
C HIS A 48 -22.41 0.34 16.78
N ALA A 49 -21.55 1.20 16.23
CA ALA A 49 -21.83 1.99 15.04
C ALA A 49 -22.14 1.10 13.82
N TYR A 50 -21.33 0.05 13.58
CA TYR A 50 -21.58 -0.94 12.53
C TYR A 50 -23.01 -1.49 12.59
N ASN A 51 -23.42 -1.98 13.77
CA ASN A 51 -24.75 -2.55 13.95
C ASN A 51 -25.87 -1.52 13.71
N LEU A 52 -25.67 -0.26 14.14
CA LEU A 52 -26.63 0.81 13.91
C LEU A 52 -26.75 1.19 12.42
N PHE A 53 -25.63 1.27 11.70
CA PHE A 53 -25.63 1.52 10.25
C PHE A 53 -26.31 0.38 9.47
N MET A 54 -26.05 -0.89 9.83
CA MET A 54 -26.74 -2.04 9.23
C MET A 54 -28.25 -1.97 9.45
N ASN A 55 -28.68 -1.69 10.69
CA ASN A 55 -30.11 -1.56 11.01
C ASN A 55 -30.76 -0.37 10.30
N ALA A 56 -30.05 0.76 10.17
CA ALA A 56 -30.52 1.92 9.42
C ALA A 56 -30.70 1.58 7.94
N SER A 57 -29.74 0.87 7.34
CA SER A 57 -29.79 0.39 5.97
C SER A 57 -31.02 -0.49 5.72
N GLU A 58 -31.27 -1.49 6.58
CA GLU A 58 -32.46 -2.35 6.48
C GLU A 58 -33.78 -1.57 6.56
N LYS A 59 -33.85 -0.54 7.43
CA LYS A 59 -35.04 0.32 7.52
C LYS A 59 -35.21 1.21 6.31
N PHE A 60 -34.15 1.80 5.77
CA PHE A 60 -34.23 2.58 4.53
C PHE A 60 -34.67 1.71 3.36
N ALA A 61 -34.19 0.46 3.27
CA ALA A 61 -34.66 -0.51 2.30
C ALA A 61 -36.17 -0.78 2.43
N ALA A 62 -36.66 -0.97 3.66
CA ALA A 62 -38.10 -1.18 3.92
C ALA A 62 -38.98 0.04 3.56
N LEU A 63 -38.40 1.25 3.57
CA LEU A 63 -39.06 2.49 3.16
C LEU A 63 -38.94 2.78 1.66
N GLY A 64 -38.13 2.02 0.92
CA GLY A 64 -37.83 2.27 -0.50
C GLY A 64 -36.84 3.41 -0.75
N ASN A 65 -36.08 3.81 0.28
CA ASN A 65 -35.07 4.87 0.23
C ASN A 65 -33.71 4.30 -0.17
N GLU A 66 -33.52 4.02 -1.46
CA GLU A 66 -32.35 3.27 -1.94
C GLU A 66 -31.02 4.02 -1.76
N ALA A 67 -31.01 5.36 -1.89
CA ALA A 67 -29.79 6.15 -1.76
C ALA A 67 -29.28 6.15 -0.31
N GLU A 68 -30.17 6.38 0.65
CA GLU A 68 -29.86 6.38 2.07
C GLU A 68 -29.53 4.97 2.57
N LYS A 69 -30.19 3.93 2.04
CA LYS A 69 -29.82 2.53 2.27
C LYS A 69 -28.36 2.29 1.88
N LYS A 70 -27.97 2.66 0.66
CA LYS A 70 -26.60 2.48 0.15
C LYS A 70 -25.58 3.25 0.97
N ASP A 71 -25.88 4.49 1.34
CA ASP A 71 -24.97 5.28 2.16
C ASP A 71 -24.76 4.67 3.55
N ALA A 72 -25.85 4.27 4.23
CA ALA A 72 -25.77 3.60 5.53
C ALA A 72 -24.98 2.30 5.45
N LEU A 73 -25.22 1.49 4.41
CA LEU A 73 -24.46 0.26 4.18
C LEU A 73 -22.97 0.53 3.94
N ARG A 74 -22.63 1.55 3.16
CA ARG A 74 -21.23 1.95 2.94
C ARG A 74 -20.55 2.37 4.24
N GLN A 75 -21.25 3.10 5.12
CA GLN A 75 -20.70 3.41 6.44
C GLN A 75 -20.54 2.15 7.31
N ALA A 76 -21.46 1.18 7.23
CA ALA A 76 -21.28 -0.11 7.92
C ALA A 76 -20.02 -0.83 7.41
N LYS A 77 -19.84 -0.96 6.09
CA LYS A 77 -18.64 -1.57 5.48
C LYS A 77 -17.35 -0.89 5.96
N ARG A 78 -17.34 0.45 5.95
CA ARG A 78 -16.23 1.24 6.50
C ARG A 78 -15.92 0.88 7.96
N MET A 79 -16.93 0.68 8.81
CA MET A 79 -16.70 0.26 10.20
C MET A 79 -16.13 -1.16 10.30
N SER A 80 -16.60 -2.10 9.47
CA SER A 80 -16.05 -3.47 9.50
C SER A 80 -14.59 -3.53 9.04
N TRP A 81 -14.17 -2.65 8.12
CA TRP A 81 -12.79 -2.56 7.65
C TRP A 81 -11.78 -2.18 8.74
N LEU A 82 -12.22 -1.45 9.78
CA LEU A 82 -11.37 -1.16 10.95
C LEU A 82 -10.81 -2.45 11.55
N PHE A 83 -11.63 -3.49 11.62
CA PHE A 83 -11.31 -4.77 12.26
C PHE A 83 -10.72 -5.79 11.29
N ALA A 84 -10.55 -5.48 10.01
CA ALA A 84 -9.95 -6.41 9.05
C ALA A 84 -8.53 -6.79 9.48
N GLU A 85 -7.75 -5.79 9.86
CA GLU A 85 -6.35 -5.91 10.27
C GLU A 85 -6.15 -5.66 11.77
N MET A 86 -7.04 -4.90 12.40
CA MET A 86 -7.01 -4.63 13.84
C MET A 86 -7.92 -5.61 14.59
N ASN A 87 -7.57 -6.90 14.53
CA ASN A 87 -8.45 -8.00 14.95
C ASN A 87 -8.00 -8.72 16.24
N LEU A 88 -6.82 -8.41 16.78
CA LEU A 88 -6.31 -9.09 17.97
C LEU A 88 -6.81 -8.40 19.23
N ASN A 89 -7.27 -9.17 20.22
CA ASN A 89 -7.40 -8.67 21.59
C ASN A 89 -6.08 -8.88 22.37
N ARG A 90 -6.01 -8.41 23.62
CA ARG A 90 -4.78 -8.49 24.43
C ARG A 90 -4.26 -9.94 24.57
N THR A 91 -5.15 -10.90 24.76
CA THR A 91 -4.78 -12.32 24.89
C THR A 91 -4.20 -12.87 23.59
N SER A 92 -4.91 -12.68 22.47
CA SER A 92 -4.45 -13.19 21.17
C SER A 92 -3.20 -12.46 20.67
N ALA A 93 -3.00 -11.20 21.06
CA ALA A 93 -1.78 -10.45 20.82
C ALA A 93 -0.59 -11.04 21.61
N ASP A 94 -0.75 -11.32 22.93
CA ASP A 94 0.29 -11.99 23.72
C ASP A 94 0.65 -13.36 23.15
N GLU A 95 -0.36 -14.16 22.77
CA GLU A 95 -0.17 -15.47 22.16
C GLU A 95 0.60 -15.38 20.84
N THR A 96 0.27 -14.40 19.99
CA THR A 96 0.97 -14.15 18.72
C THR A 96 2.44 -13.77 18.95
N ILE A 97 2.72 -12.92 19.94
CA ILE A 97 4.10 -12.55 20.32
C ILE A 97 4.84 -13.77 20.89
N GLN A 98 4.20 -14.55 21.77
CA GLN A 98 4.77 -15.73 22.40
C GLN A 98 5.13 -16.82 21.39
N GLU A 99 4.29 -17.04 20.37
CA GLU A 99 4.54 -17.99 19.29
C GLU A 99 5.73 -17.55 18.42
N ALA A 100 5.78 -16.27 18.05
CA ALA A 100 6.86 -15.73 17.22
C ALA A 100 8.20 -15.65 17.97
N PHE A 101 8.17 -15.35 19.27
CA PHE A 101 9.35 -15.11 20.10
C PHE A 101 9.28 -15.94 21.39
N PRO A 102 9.45 -17.28 21.32
CA PRO A 102 9.35 -18.15 22.48
C PRO A 102 10.37 -17.87 23.58
N GLN A 103 11.45 -17.15 23.24
CA GLN A 103 12.47 -16.69 24.17
C GLN A 103 12.06 -15.48 25.03
N PHE A 104 11.01 -14.73 24.66
CA PHE A 104 10.56 -13.58 25.43
C PHE A 104 9.84 -14.03 26.70
N THR A 105 10.25 -13.44 27.81
CA THR A 105 9.56 -13.54 29.10
C THR A 105 8.19 -12.86 29.03
N GLN A 106 7.30 -13.18 29.96
CA GLN A 106 6.00 -12.54 30.05
C GLN A 106 6.10 -11.02 30.20
N GLU A 107 7.07 -10.54 30.98
CA GLU A 107 7.29 -9.09 31.19
C GLU A 107 7.72 -8.39 29.90
N GLU A 108 8.60 -9.01 29.10
CA GLU A 108 9.01 -8.47 27.80
C GLU A 108 7.84 -8.41 26.80
N ARG A 109 6.94 -9.41 26.81
CA ARG A 109 5.77 -9.41 25.93
C ARG A 109 4.75 -8.37 26.34
N GLU A 110 4.49 -8.24 27.64
CA GLU A 110 3.56 -7.24 28.19
C GLU A 110 3.97 -5.82 27.77
N ALA A 111 5.27 -5.53 27.70
CA ALA A 111 5.78 -4.24 27.25
C ALA A 111 5.34 -3.84 25.83
N PHE A 112 5.09 -4.80 24.94
CA PHE A 112 4.57 -4.53 23.59
C PHE A 112 3.04 -4.30 23.55
N LEU A 113 2.35 -4.63 24.64
CA LEU A 113 0.90 -4.45 24.80
C LEU A 113 0.55 -3.17 25.59
N GLU A 114 1.57 -2.41 26.01
CA GLU A 114 1.37 -1.11 26.67
C GLU A 114 1.03 -0.01 25.65
N PRO A 115 0.31 1.05 26.09
CA PRO A 115 -0.11 2.11 25.20
C PRO A 115 1.04 2.75 24.41
N GLY A 116 0.92 2.72 23.08
CA GLY A 116 1.91 3.28 22.15
C GLY A 116 3.13 2.39 21.87
N ALA A 117 3.22 1.20 22.45
CA ALA A 117 4.29 0.25 22.18
C ALA A 117 4.07 -0.55 20.88
N SER A 118 2.81 -0.70 20.47
CA SER A 118 2.39 -1.31 19.21
C SER A 118 1.22 -0.54 18.62
N ILE A 119 0.87 -0.85 17.37
CA ILE A 119 -0.31 -0.28 16.71
C ILE A 119 -1.55 -0.83 17.39
N GLN A 120 -2.31 0.06 18.00
CA GLN A 120 -3.50 -0.27 18.79
C GLN A 120 -4.62 0.74 18.50
N PHE A 121 -5.87 0.30 18.64
CA PHE A 121 -7.01 1.22 18.67
C PHE A 121 -8.05 0.72 19.68
N GLU A 122 -8.85 1.65 20.22
CA GLU A 122 -9.93 1.33 21.15
C GLU A 122 -11.27 1.34 20.42
N SER A 123 -12.08 0.30 20.64
CA SER A 123 -13.48 0.24 20.24
C SER A 123 -14.33 -0.34 21.36
N ASP A 124 -15.44 0.31 21.71
CA ASP A 124 -16.44 -0.23 22.63
C ASP A 124 -15.84 -0.61 24.02
N GLY A 125 -14.84 0.16 24.47
CA GLY A 125 -14.10 -0.07 25.71
C GLY A 125 -13.12 -1.24 25.68
N GLN A 126 -12.83 -1.79 24.51
CA GLN A 126 -11.82 -2.84 24.28
C GLN A 126 -10.68 -2.32 23.42
N ILE A 127 -9.46 -2.79 23.71
CA ILE A 127 -8.27 -2.48 22.91
C ILE A 127 -8.03 -3.61 21.93
N TYR A 128 -7.89 -3.22 20.66
CA TYR A 128 -7.52 -4.07 19.56
C TYR A 128 -6.10 -3.77 19.10
N TYR A 129 -5.37 -4.82 18.73
CA TYR A 129 -3.99 -4.76 18.26
C TYR A 129 -3.92 -5.19 16.79
N TYR A 130 -2.99 -4.59 16.05
CA TYR A 130 -2.73 -4.96 14.67
C TYR A 130 -2.24 -6.41 14.56
N GLU A 131 -2.78 -7.17 13.61
CA GLU A 131 -2.40 -8.56 13.37
C GLU A 131 -0.91 -8.74 13.03
N GLY A 132 -0.27 -7.72 12.46
CA GLY A 132 1.15 -7.72 12.14
C GLY A 132 2.09 -7.48 13.33
N ILE A 133 1.58 -7.45 14.58
CA ILE A 133 2.37 -7.10 15.78
C ILE A 133 3.71 -7.83 15.89
N ALA A 134 3.74 -9.14 15.66
CA ALA A 134 5.00 -9.91 15.72
C ALA A 134 5.98 -9.54 14.60
N ARG A 135 5.49 -9.23 13.39
CA ARG A 135 6.34 -8.75 12.28
C ARG A 135 6.95 -7.39 12.62
N ASN A 136 6.16 -6.49 13.18
CA ASN A 136 6.62 -5.13 13.52
C ASN A 136 7.63 -5.15 14.67
N ILE A 137 7.44 -6.00 15.69
CA ILE A 137 8.44 -6.23 16.74
C ILE A 137 9.79 -6.65 16.15
N ARG A 138 9.78 -7.54 15.15
CA ARG A 138 11.01 -7.94 14.45
C ARG A 138 11.61 -6.78 13.68
N PHE A 139 10.84 -6.07 12.85
CA PHE A 139 11.37 -4.96 12.04
C PHE A 139 11.96 -3.83 12.89
N HIS A 140 11.37 -3.55 14.05
CA HIS A 140 11.86 -2.53 14.99
C HIS A 140 13.12 -2.98 15.77
N ASN A 141 13.58 -4.22 15.59
CA ASN A 141 14.74 -4.77 16.26
C ASN A 141 15.72 -5.41 15.27
N ALA A 142 16.78 -4.68 14.93
CA ALA A 142 17.80 -5.12 13.98
C ALA A 142 18.38 -6.51 14.32
N SER A 143 18.56 -6.86 15.60
CA SER A 143 19.07 -8.18 15.98
C SER A 143 18.07 -9.30 15.66
N LEU A 144 16.77 -9.08 15.87
CA LEU A 144 15.73 -10.05 15.49
C LEU A 144 15.65 -10.19 13.97
N SER A 145 15.68 -9.09 13.24
CA SER A 145 15.70 -9.09 11.77
C SER A 145 16.92 -9.84 11.21
N GLN A 146 18.12 -9.56 11.71
CA GLN A 146 19.35 -10.25 11.29
C GLN A 146 19.37 -11.73 11.68
N ASN A 147 18.79 -12.11 12.83
CA ASN A 147 18.65 -13.51 13.19
C ASN A 147 17.66 -14.23 12.25
N TYR A 148 16.58 -13.55 11.86
CA TYR A 148 15.61 -14.07 10.91
C TYR A 148 16.24 -14.28 9.52
N THR A 149 16.88 -13.27 8.93
CA THR A 149 17.57 -13.41 7.62
C THR A 149 18.67 -14.47 7.68
N ARG A 150 19.44 -14.54 8.78
CA ARG A 150 20.40 -15.64 9.00
C ARG A 150 19.75 -17.02 8.99
N SER A 151 18.55 -17.16 9.54
CA SER A 151 17.82 -18.43 9.56
C SER A 151 17.29 -18.84 8.19
N LEU A 152 17.02 -17.86 7.31
CA LEU A 152 16.69 -18.10 5.91
C LEU A 152 17.93 -18.50 5.09
N GLY A 153 19.12 -18.10 5.54
CA GLY A 153 20.37 -18.25 4.80
C GLY A 153 20.50 -17.24 3.67
N GLU A 154 19.74 -16.15 3.73
CA GLU A 154 19.61 -15.11 2.71
C GLU A 154 19.11 -13.82 3.38
N SER A 155 19.59 -12.67 2.90
CA SER A 155 19.11 -11.33 3.21
C SER A 155 18.31 -10.80 2.01
N PRO A 156 16.96 -10.92 2.01
CA PRO A 156 16.11 -10.51 0.89
C PRO A 156 16.42 -9.08 0.41
N PHE A 157 16.39 -8.88 -0.91
CA PHE A 157 16.77 -7.64 -1.63
C PHE A 157 18.25 -7.27 -1.55
N PHE A 158 18.86 -7.35 -0.36
CA PHE A 158 20.25 -7.02 -0.16
C PHE A 158 21.17 -7.97 -0.94
N ASP A 159 21.02 -9.28 -0.77
CA ASP A 159 21.87 -10.28 -1.43
C ASP A 159 21.66 -10.30 -2.97
N GLN A 160 20.47 -9.90 -3.45
CA GLN A 160 20.15 -9.83 -4.88
C GLN A 160 20.74 -8.60 -5.56
N ILE A 161 20.88 -7.47 -4.85
CA ILE A 161 21.21 -6.18 -5.47
C ILE A 161 22.63 -5.71 -5.08
N SER A 162 23.04 -5.88 -3.81
CA SER A 162 24.31 -5.38 -3.28
C SER A 162 25.53 -5.81 -4.12
N PRO A 163 25.67 -7.07 -4.56
CA PRO A 163 26.81 -7.48 -5.38
C PRO A 163 26.95 -6.70 -6.70
N PHE A 164 25.84 -6.21 -7.24
CA PHE A 164 25.81 -5.47 -8.50
C PHE A 164 26.02 -3.97 -8.32
N ILE A 165 25.67 -3.41 -7.16
CA ILE A 165 25.95 -2.01 -6.82
C ILE A 165 27.48 -1.79 -6.79
N SER A 166 28.21 -2.64 -6.07
CA SER A 166 29.66 -2.53 -5.92
C SER A 166 30.44 -2.92 -7.20
N ALA A 167 29.77 -3.50 -8.20
CA ALA A 167 30.38 -3.94 -9.44
C ALA A 167 30.45 -2.80 -10.49
N PRO A 168 31.37 -2.89 -11.48
CA PRO A 168 31.48 -1.88 -12.53
C PRO A 168 30.15 -1.64 -13.26
N ARG A 169 29.89 -0.37 -13.60
CA ARG A 169 28.78 0.06 -14.46
C ARG A 169 29.09 -0.26 -15.92
N ASP A 170 28.94 -1.52 -16.30
CA ASP A 170 29.17 -1.99 -17.66
C ASP A 170 28.03 -2.88 -18.17
N LYS A 171 28.13 -3.28 -19.44
CA LYS A 171 27.09 -4.06 -20.14
C LYS A 171 26.91 -5.49 -19.64
N LYS A 172 27.68 -5.94 -18.64
CA LYS A 172 27.56 -7.27 -18.02
C LYS A 172 26.84 -7.21 -16.68
N ASN A 173 26.59 -6.00 -16.16
CA ASN A 173 25.99 -5.82 -14.88
C ASN A 173 24.46 -5.66 -15.04
N PRO A 174 23.64 -6.67 -14.67
CA PRO A 174 22.20 -6.64 -14.91
C PRO A 174 21.52 -5.46 -14.24
N LEU A 175 22.03 -4.98 -13.10
CA LEU A 175 21.49 -3.80 -12.42
C LEU A 175 21.49 -2.53 -13.29
N TYR A 176 22.35 -2.47 -14.30
CA TYR A 176 22.51 -1.32 -15.19
C TYR A 176 22.02 -1.60 -16.63
N LEU A 177 21.26 -2.67 -16.82
CA LEU A 177 20.68 -3.05 -18.11
C LEU A 177 19.16 -2.92 -18.08
N ASN A 178 18.58 -2.77 -19.27
CA ASN A 178 17.14 -2.88 -19.44
C ASN A 178 16.72 -4.35 -19.33
N HIS A 179 15.58 -4.59 -18.69
CA HIS A 179 14.99 -5.92 -18.58
C HIS A 179 13.63 -5.96 -19.24
N THR A 180 13.33 -6.99 -20.02
CA THR A 180 11.99 -7.21 -20.59
C THR A 180 11.32 -8.33 -19.84
N PHE A 181 10.12 -8.08 -19.32
CA PHE A 181 9.36 -9.05 -18.55
C PHE A 181 8.07 -9.45 -19.26
N GLN A 182 7.65 -10.69 -19.04
CA GLN A 182 6.26 -11.12 -19.21
C GLN A 182 5.56 -11.06 -17.86
N GLY A 183 4.51 -10.25 -17.75
CA GLY A 183 3.63 -10.18 -16.60
C GLY A 183 2.38 -11.04 -16.82
N THR A 184 1.99 -11.82 -15.80
CA THR A 184 0.71 -12.52 -15.74
C THR A 184 0.00 -12.18 -14.44
N GLY A 185 -1.10 -11.44 -14.55
CA GLY A 185 -2.01 -11.15 -13.45
C GLY A 185 -3.21 -12.10 -13.48
N GLU A 186 -3.58 -12.62 -12.32
CA GLU A 186 -4.77 -13.47 -12.12
C GLU A 186 -5.59 -12.93 -10.94
N LEU A 187 -6.90 -12.86 -11.09
CA LEU A 187 -7.89 -12.68 -10.02
C LEU A 187 -8.79 -13.91 -10.05
N SER A 188 -8.88 -14.65 -8.95
CA SER A 188 -9.64 -15.90 -8.88
C SER A 188 -10.51 -15.96 -7.62
N ILE A 189 -11.69 -15.36 -7.69
CA ILE A 189 -12.58 -15.25 -6.52
C ILE A 189 -13.46 -16.50 -6.43
N PRO A 190 -13.49 -17.22 -5.29
CA PRO A 190 -14.42 -18.32 -5.08
C PRO A 190 -15.88 -17.86 -5.29
N ARG A 191 -16.61 -18.56 -6.15
CA ARG A 191 -17.96 -18.15 -6.57
C ARG A 191 -18.93 -18.06 -5.40
N ASN A 192 -18.74 -18.87 -4.36
CA ASN A 192 -19.58 -18.88 -3.15
C ASN A 192 -19.36 -17.67 -2.21
N LEU A 193 -18.33 -16.85 -2.45
CA LEU A 193 -18.12 -15.58 -1.74
C LEU A 193 -18.76 -14.40 -2.46
N LEU A 194 -19.25 -14.61 -3.68
CA LEU A 194 -19.89 -13.59 -4.50
C LEU A 194 -21.42 -13.73 -4.46
N PRO A 195 -22.17 -12.63 -4.64
CA PRO A 195 -23.62 -12.64 -4.77
C PRO A 195 -24.11 -13.59 -5.88
N ASP A 196 -25.32 -14.15 -5.74
CA ASP A 196 -25.90 -15.07 -6.73
C ASP A 196 -26.14 -14.40 -8.10
N ASN A 197 -26.40 -13.09 -8.10
CA ASN A 197 -26.70 -12.31 -9.30
C ASN A 197 -26.08 -10.91 -9.20
N GLY A 198 -26.03 -10.22 -10.33
CA GLY A 198 -25.56 -8.84 -10.41
C GLY A 198 -24.27 -8.71 -11.21
N THR A 199 -23.83 -7.47 -11.39
CA THR A 199 -22.61 -7.16 -12.13
C THR A 199 -21.45 -6.96 -11.15
N LEU A 200 -20.43 -7.81 -11.27
CA LEU A 200 -19.12 -7.58 -10.65
C LEU A 200 -18.32 -6.64 -11.55
N GLN A 201 -18.05 -5.44 -11.06
CA GLN A 201 -17.20 -4.46 -11.70
C GLN A 201 -15.77 -4.68 -11.22
N VAL A 202 -14.82 -4.74 -12.15
CA VAL A 202 -13.41 -5.02 -11.87
C VAL A 202 -12.54 -3.97 -12.56
N TRP A 203 -11.76 -3.22 -11.79
CA TRP A 203 -10.66 -2.39 -12.28
C TRP A 203 -9.37 -3.17 -12.06
N TYR A 204 -8.85 -3.76 -13.12
CA TYR A 204 -7.65 -4.58 -13.06
C TYR A 204 -6.42 -3.73 -13.37
N PRO A 205 -5.40 -3.70 -12.50
CA PRO A 205 -4.26 -2.81 -12.69
C PRO A 205 -3.32 -3.24 -13.81
N LEU A 206 -2.82 -2.26 -14.54
CA LEU A 206 -1.90 -2.39 -15.67
C LEU A 206 -0.70 -1.46 -15.49
N PRO A 207 0.44 -1.74 -16.14
CA PRO A 207 1.59 -0.87 -16.10
C PRO A 207 1.34 0.42 -16.88
N VAL A 208 1.92 1.53 -16.40
CA VAL A 208 1.97 2.82 -17.10
C VAL A 208 3.32 3.09 -17.74
N SER A 209 3.29 3.70 -18.93
CA SER A 209 4.48 4.13 -19.64
C SER A 209 5.10 5.34 -18.93
N ILE A 210 6.31 5.16 -18.42
CA ILE A 210 7.12 6.19 -17.74
C ILE A 210 8.58 6.07 -18.18
N GLU A 211 9.45 6.97 -17.73
CA GLU A 211 10.85 7.00 -18.15
C GLU A 211 11.63 5.69 -17.85
N SER A 212 11.28 5.00 -16.76
CA SER A 212 11.88 3.72 -16.36
C SER A 212 11.08 2.49 -16.81
N GLN A 213 9.96 2.65 -17.52
CA GLN A 213 9.09 1.55 -17.95
C GLN A 213 8.44 1.84 -19.31
N SER A 214 8.81 1.08 -20.34
CA SER A 214 8.41 1.25 -21.73
C SER A 214 7.97 -0.05 -22.40
N ASP A 215 7.67 0.02 -23.70
CA ASP A 215 7.37 -1.15 -24.55
C ASP A 215 6.25 -2.05 -24.02
N ILE A 216 5.26 -1.42 -23.40
CA ILE A 216 4.13 -2.10 -22.80
C ILE A 216 3.21 -2.62 -23.90
N LEU A 217 2.96 -3.93 -23.88
CA LEU A 217 2.00 -4.60 -24.74
C LEU A 217 1.11 -5.50 -23.90
N VAL A 218 -0.17 -5.14 -23.78
CA VAL A 218 -1.20 -6.02 -23.21
C VAL A 218 -1.58 -7.03 -24.29
N THR A 219 -1.25 -8.30 -24.05
CA THR A 219 -1.42 -9.38 -25.03
C THR A 219 -2.74 -10.14 -24.86
N SER A 220 -3.31 -10.13 -23.66
CA SER A 220 -4.60 -10.76 -23.38
C SER A 220 -5.23 -10.15 -22.13
N VAL A 221 -6.55 -9.98 -22.17
CA VAL A 221 -7.43 -9.77 -21.01
C VAL A 221 -8.58 -10.76 -21.14
N GLN A 222 -8.82 -11.58 -20.13
CA GLN A 222 -9.90 -12.57 -20.12
C GLN A 222 -10.75 -12.40 -18.86
N PRO A 223 -12.07 -12.66 -18.94
CA PRO A 223 -12.85 -12.98 -20.15
C PRO A 223 -13.05 -11.77 -21.08
N GLU A 224 -12.67 -11.91 -22.35
CA GLU A 224 -12.65 -10.82 -23.34
C GLU A 224 -14.04 -10.21 -23.57
N GLU A 225 -15.11 -11.03 -23.53
CA GLU A 225 -16.47 -10.58 -23.78
C GLU A 225 -17.03 -9.63 -22.70
N TYR A 226 -16.38 -9.52 -21.55
CA TYR A 226 -16.78 -8.65 -20.43
C TYR A 226 -15.84 -7.45 -20.24
N VAL A 227 -14.86 -7.27 -21.13
CA VAL A 227 -14.00 -6.09 -21.14
C VAL A 227 -14.79 -4.89 -21.68
N VAL A 228 -14.83 -3.81 -20.89
CA VAL A 228 -15.63 -2.61 -21.18
C VAL A 228 -14.74 -1.43 -21.62
N SER A 229 -13.53 -1.31 -21.08
CA SER A 229 -12.55 -0.31 -21.51
C SER A 229 -11.44 -0.92 -22.35
N GLU A 230 -10.85 -0.12 -23.23
CA GLU A 230 -9.53 -0.44 -23.76
C GLU A 230 -8.50 -0.45 -22.61
N PRO A 231 -7.47 -1.32 -22.66
CA PRO A 231 -6.37 -1.28 -21.70
C PRO A 231 -5.67 0.09 -21.70
N VAL A 232 -5.61 0.73 -20.53
CA VAL A 232 -4.92 2.00 -20.33
C VAL A 232 -3.51 1.73 -19.80
N THR A 233 -2.50 2.15 -20.55
CA THR A 233 -1.07 1.94 -20.21
C THR A 233 -0.25 3.24 -20.30
N THR A 234 -0.92 4.38 -20.31
CA THR A 234 -0.31 5.72 -20.40
C THR A 234 -1.04 6.67 -19.47
N GLY A 235 -0.35 7.72 -19.01
CA GLY A 235 -0.91 8.68 -18.06
C GLY A 235 -0.50 8.33 -16.64
N ASP A 236 -1.35 8.71 -15.68
CA ASP A 236 -0.98 8.68 -14.26
C ASP A 236 -1.33 7.35 -13.57
N ILE A 237 -2.25 6.57 -14.16
CA ILE A 237 -2.69 5.24 -13.69
C ILE A 237 -2.96 4.31 -14.87
N GLY A 238 -2.62 3.02 -14.72
CA GLY A 238 -2.84 1.99 -15.73
C GLY A 238 -3.86 0.96 -15.25
N GLU A 239 -4.87 0.69 -16.07
CA GLU A 239 -5.93 -0.24 -15.73
C GLU A 239 -6.73 -0.73 -16.95
N VAL A 240 -7.48 -1.81 -16.76
CA VAL A 240 -8.54 -2.25 -17.67
C VAL A 240 -9.80 -2.54 -16.86
N TYR A 241 -10.94 -2.13 -17.40
CA TYR A 241 -12.23 -2.23 -16.74
C TYR A 241 -13.09 -3.36 -17.32
N LEU A 242 -13.65 -4.19 -16.44
CA LEU A 242 -14.55 -5.30 -16.79
C LEU A 242 -15.87 -5.22 -16.03
N GLU A 243 -16.95 -5.69 -16.68
CA GLU A 243 -18.28 -5.86 -16.08
C GLU A 243 -18.76 -7.32 -16.26
N ILE A 244 -18.66 -8.11 -15.19
CA ILE A 244 -18.93 -9.55 -15.22
C ILE A 244 -20.31 -9.85 -14.62
N PRO A 245 -21.27 -10.36 -15.40
CA PRO A 245 -22.59 -10.76 -14.90
C PRO A 245 -22.49 -12.07 -14.11
N LEU A 246 -22.65 -12.00 -12.79
CA LEU A 246 -22.48 -13.12 -11.86
C LEU A 246 -23.49 -14.24 -12.07
N GLU A 247 -24.68 -13.95 -12.61
CA GLU A 247 -25.67 -14.96 -12.96
C GLU A 247 -25.25 -15.86 -14.14
N LYS A 248 -24.25 -15.45 -14.92
CA LYS A 248 -23.67 -16.28 -16.00
C LYS A 248 -22.47 -17.09 -15.52
N MET A 249 -21.96 -16.82 -14.31
CA MET A 249 -20.79 -17.47 -13.75
C MET A 249 -21.22 -18.70 -12.96
N MET A 250 -21.13 -19.88 -13.61
CA MET A 250 -21.58 -21.16 -13.06
C MET A 250 -20.45 -22.03 -12.51
N ASP A 251 -19.19 -21.65 -12.75
CA ASP A 251 -18.01 -22.35 -12.27
C ASP A 251 -17.75 -22.05 -10.78
N ASP A 252 -16.88 -22.85 -10.15
CA ASP A 252 -16.50 -22.70 -8.74
C ASP A 252 -15.76 -21.38 -8.44
N TYR A 253 -15.24 -20.71 -9.47
CA TYR A 253 -14.49 -19.46 -9.38
C TYR A 253 -14.91 -18.47 -10.47
N VAL A 254 -14.87 -17.19 -10.14
CA VAL A 254 -14.91 -16.09 -11.12
C VAL A 254 -13.48 -15.64 -11.36
N ASN A 255 -12.99 -15.84 -12.58
CA ASN A 255 -11.61 -15.59 -12.96
C ASN A 255 -11.49 -14.38 -13.89
N VAL A 256 -10.51 -13.52 -13.63
CA VAL A 256 -10.02 -12.49 -14.56
C VAL A 256 -8.51 -12.69 -14.71
N SER A 257 -8.02 -12.72 -15.95
CA SER A 257 -6.59 -12.83 -16.22
C SER A 257 -6.10 -11.78 -17.20
N VAL A 258 -4.90 -11.27 -16.95
CA VAL A 258 -4.20 -10.32 -17.79
C VAL A 258 -2.82 -10.86 -18.11
N ARG A 259 -2.43 -10.77 -19.38
CA ARG A 259 -1.06 -11.06 -19.83
C ARG A 259 -0.50 -9.88 -20.58
N LEU A 260 0.74 -9.55 -20.28
CA LEU A 260 1.42 -8.42 -20.91
C LEU A 260 2.93 -8.62 -20.98
N THR A 261 3.57 -7.81 -21.81
CA THR A 261 5.03 -7.63 -21.80
C THR A 261 5.37 -6.16 -21.57
N PHE A 262 6.48 -5.89 -20.90
CA PHE A 262 6.99 -4.54 -20.67
C PHE A 262 8.51 -4.57 -20.52
N THR A 263 9.16 -3.44 -20.78
CA THR A 263 10.60 -3.26 -20.58
C THR A 263 10.82 -2.25 -19.47
N THR A 264 11.66 -2.58 -18.50
CA THR A 264 12.12 -1.66 -17.47
C THR A 264 13.52 -1.17 -17.80
N SER A 265 13.83 0.05 -17.37
CA SER A 265 15.16 0.64 -17.51
C SER A 265 15.62 1.15 -16.14
N PRO A 266 16.87 0.89 -15.74
CA PRO A 266 17.40 1.41 -14.49
C PRO A 266 17.52 2.93 -14.58
N ARG A 267 17.33 3.61 -13.45
CA ARG A 267 17.58 5.05 -13.34
C ARG A 267 18.84 5.23 -12.54
N ILE A 268 19.90 5.71 -13.18
CA ILE A 268 21.17 5.99 -12.52
C ILE A 268 21.40 7.48 -12.56
N LEU A 269 21.52 8.08 -11.37
CA LEU A 269 21.70 9.51 -11.23
C LEU A 269 23.06 9.94 -11.78
N ASP A 270 23.02 10.89 -12.70
CA ASP A 270 24.17 11.66 -13.15
C ASP A 270 23.76 13.13 -13.16
N LEU A 271 24.06 13.84 -12.06
CA LEU A 271 23.77 15.26 -11.93
C LEU A 271 24.89 16.01 -11.23
N ASP A 272 24.96 17.31 -11.50
CA ASP A 272 25.76 18.26 -10.73
C ASP A 272 24.82 18.99 -9.76
N PRO A 273 24.90 18.72 -8.45
CA PRO A 273 24.01 19.35 -7.47
C PRO A 273 24.07 20.87 -7.52
N ASP A 274 25.21 21.46 -7.88
CA ASP A 274 25.39 22.91 -7.88
C ASP A 274 24.88 23.57 -9.17
N ALA A 275 24.46 22.76 -10.17
CA ALA A 275 23.91 23.24 -11.44
C ALA A 275 22.37 23.20 -11.50
N ILE A 276 21.68 22.80 -10.43
CA ILE A 276 20.22 22.68 -10.41
C ILE A 276 19.56 24.07 -10.50
N PRO A 277 18.73 24.34 -11.53
CA PRO A 277 18.02 25.60 -11.65
C PRO A 277 16.99 25.81 -10.53
N VAL A 278 16.64 27.08 -10.30
CA VAL A 278 15.51 27.43 -9.42
C VAL A 278 14.20 26.97 -10.08
N TYR A 279 13.26 26.48 -9.27
CA TYR A 279 11.94 26.08 -9.77
C TYR A 279 11.16 27.27 -10.35
N ASP A 280 10.48 27.04 -11.47
CA ASP A 280 9.36 27.87 -11.89
C ASP A 280 8.12 27.49 -11.07
N THR A 281 7.79 28.30 -10.06
CA THR A 281 6.65 28.01 -9.17
C THR A 281 5.29 28.21 -9.85
N SER A 282 5.27 28.74 -11.08
CA SER A 282 4.05 28.83 -11.89
C SER A 282 3.80 27.58 -12.74
N ASP A 283 4.77 26.67 -12.83
CA ASP A 283 4.63 25.41 -13.55
C ASP A 283 3.53 24.53 -12.92
N PRO A 284 2.57 23.99 -13.71
CA PRO A 284 1.55 23.08 -13.20
C PRO A 284 2.09 21.84 -12.48
N LEU A 285 3.24 21.29 -12.90
CA LEU A 285 3.93 20.19 -12.22
C LEU A 285 4.38 20.63 -10.84
N TYR A 286 5.04 21.79 -10.75
CA TYR A 286 5.46 22.34 -9.46
C TYR A 286 4.25 22.51 -8.53
N GLN A 287 3.18 23.14 -9.01
CA GLN A 287 1.98 23.39 -8.22
C GLN A 287 1.28 22.11 -7.77
N ARG A 288 1.13 21.12 -8.66
CA ARG A 288 0.51 19.83 -8.34
C ARG A 288 1.31 19.11 -7.26
N TYR A 289 2.60 18.94 -7.50
CA TYR A 289 3.45 18.08 -6.69
C TYR A 289 4.11 18.78 -5.51
N THR A 290 3.77 20.04 -5.21
CA THR A 290 4.07 20.70 -3.91
C THR A 290 2.83 20.91 -3.05
N LYS A 291 1.64 20.61 -3.58
CA LYS A 291 0.37 20.76 -2.86
C LYS A 291 0.15 19.59 -1.89
N SER A 292 -0.54 19.86 -0.78
CA SER A 292 -1.12 18.84 0.08
C SER A 292 -2.22 18.04 -0.66
N GLN A 293 -2.22 16.72 -0.46
CA GLN A 293 -3.19 15.75 -0.98
C GLN A 293 -3.67 14.80 0.13
N PRO A 294 -4.71 13.97 -0.10
CA PRO A 294 -5.29 13.11 0.94
C PRO A 294 -4.27 12.25 1.68
N ASN A 295 -3.39 11.51 0.99
CA ASN A 295 -2.39 10.65 1.66
C ASN A 295 -1.02 11.32 1.80
N ILE A 296 -0.67 12.24 0.92
CA ILE A 296 0.49 13.14 1.04
C ILE A 296 0.04 14.47 1.64
N ASN A 297 -0.41 14.42 2.90
CA ASN A 297 -0.90 15.58 3.62
C ASN A 297 0.28 16.39 4.18
N VAL A 298 0.29 17.69 3.92
CA VAL A 298 1.30 18.63 4.43
C VAL A 298 0.67 19.48 5.53
N THR A 299 0.80 19.02 6.78
CA THR A 299 0.32 19.73 7.97
C THR A 299 1.34 20.77 8.46
N PRO A 300 0.94 21.72 9.32
CA PRO A 300 1.88 22.64 9.98
C PRO A 300 2.99 21.92 10.75
N GLU A 301 2.70 20.78 11.37
CA GLU A 301 3.65 19.97 12.13
C GLU A 301 4.68 19.29 11.21
N ILE A 302 4.23 18.72 10.09
CA ILE A 302 5.10 18.17 9.05
C ILE A 302 5.97 19.28 8.45
N MET A 303 5.41 20.46 8.21
CA MET A 303 6.16 21.61 7.72
C MET A 303 7.21 22.11 8.72
N ALA A 304 6.87 22.16 10.01
CA ALA A 304 7.82 22.53 11.05
C ALA A 304 8.99 21.54 11.13
N LEU A 305 8.70 20.24 11.10
CA LEU A 305 9.72 19.20 11.09
C LEU A 305 10.58 19.25 9.83
N ALA A 306 9.98 19.40 8.64
CA ALA A 306 10.73 19.48 7.39
C ALA A 306 11.71 20.66 7.38
N ASN A 307 11.27 21.84 7.85
CA ASN A 307 12.14 23.01 8.01
C ASN A 307 13.26 22.77 9.05
N GLN A 308 12.98 22.04 10.14
CA GLN A 308 14.00 21.65 11.12
C GLN A 308 15.04 20.72 10.50
N ILE A 309 14.62 19.73 9.70
CA ILE A 309 15.52 18.76 9.05
C ILE A 309 16.45 19.47 8.06
N VAL A 310 15.91 20.35 7.21
CA VAL A 310 16.71 20.98 6.15
C VAL A 310 17.53 22.20 6.63
N GLY A 311 17.12 22.84 7.73
CA GLY A 311 17.79 24.03 8.26
C GLY A 311 17.96 25.14 7.21
N ASP A 312 19.18 25.65 7.06
CA ASP A 312 19.52 26.71 6.11
C ASP A 312 19.89 26.20 4.70
N GLU A 313 19.80 24.89 4.43
CA GLU A 313 20.08 24.35 3.11
C GLU A 313 19.09 24.92 2.08
N THR A 314 19.58 25.31 0.91
CA THR A 314 18.76 25.90 -0.17
C THR A 314 18.69 25.02 -1.40
N ASN A 315 19.64 24.11 -1.57
CA ASN A 315 19.73 23.22 -2.71
C ASN A 315 18.69 22.10 -2.59
N PRO A 316 17.76 21.95 -3.56
CA PRO A 316 16.67 20.98 -3.45
C PRO A 316 17.14 19.53 -3.38
N TYR A 317 18.23 19.17 -4.08
CA TYR A 317 18.81 17.83 -3.99
C TYR A 317 19.38 17.56 -2.59
N LYS A 318 20.13 18.52 -2.02
CA LYS A 318 20.71 18.37 -0.67
C LYS A 318 19.61 18.36 0.41
N LYS A 319 18.55 19.15 0.25
CA LYS A 319 17.36 19.09 1.11
C LYS A 319 16.71 17.70 1.08
N ALA A 320 16.44 17.17 -0.11
CA ALA A 320 15.88 15.83 -0.28
C ALA A 320 16.77 14.75 0.35
N ARG A 321 18.10 14.90 0.26
CA ARG A 321 19.06 14.00 0.90
C ARG A 321 18.95 14.04 2.43
N LEU A 322 18.88 15.24 3.03
CA LEU A 322 18.70 15.38 4.48
C LEU A 322 17.40 14.72 4.96
N ILE A 323 16.32 14.84 4.19
CA ILE A 323 15.04 14.19 4.48
C ILE A 323 15.15 12.66 4.37
N TYR A 324 15.79 12.16 3.32
CA TYR A 324 16.07 10.73 3.14
C TYR A 324 16.86 10.15 4.31
N ASP A 325 17.98 10.80 4.65
CA ASP A 325 18.85 10.38 5.75
C ASP A 325 18.11 10.44 7.10
N TYR A 326 17.25 11.44 7.32
CA TYR A 326 16.41 11.52 8.51
C TYR A 326 15.50 10.31 8.64
N ILE A 327 14.79 9.93 7.56
CA ILE A 327 13.87 8.77 7.58
C ILE A 327 14.64 7.50 7.94
N LEU A 328 15.72 7.20 7.21
CA LEU A 328 16.53 5.98 7.45
C LEU A 328 17.17 5.92 8.85
N GLN A 329 17.43 7.06 9.47
CA GLN A 329 18.09 7.12 10.79
C GLN A 329 17.10 7.10 11.95
N THR A 330 15.83 7.47 11.73
CA THR A 330 14.88 7.74 12.81
C THR A 330 13.61 6.92 12.76
N LEU A 331 13.20 6.42 11.59
CA LEU A 331 11.92 5.74 11.39
C LEU A 331 12.15 4.29 11.01
N PRO A 332 11.92 3.31 11.91
CA PRO A 332 11.99 1.92 11.51
C PRO A 332 10.88 1.57 10.53
N TYR A 333 11.15 0.58 9.68
CA TYR A 333 10.13 -0.07 8.88
C TYR A 333 9.09 -0.77 9.78
N SER A 334 7.81 -0.70 9.42
CA SER A 334 6.71 -1.36 10.12
C SER A 334 5.58 -1.61 9.15
N ASN A 335 4.96 -2.79 9.16
CA ASN A 335 3.73 -2.99 8.39
C ASN A 335 2.63 -2.09 8.95
N VAL A 336 1.83 -1.49 8.06
CA VAL A 336 0.74 -0.57 8.41
C VAL A 336 -0.62 -1.21 8.11
N PRO A 337 -1.63 -1.03 8.99
CA PRO A 337 -2.99 -1.48 8.72
C PRO A 337 -3.73 -0.52 7.78
N HIS A 338 -3.46 -0.59 6.48
CA HIS A 338 -4.02 0.34 5.49
C HIS A 338 -5.56 0.33 5.43
N ALA A 339 -6.22 -0.80 5.72
CA ALA A 339 -7.68 -0.86 5.78
C ALA A 339 -8.22 -0.02 6.95
N TYR A 340 -7.53 -0.06 8.09
CA TYR A 340 -7.84 0.78 9.25
C TYR A 340 -7.59 2.27 8.97
N LEU A 341 -6.45 2.62 8.35
CA LEU A 341 -6.17 4.02 7.97
C LEU A 341 -7.22 4.57 7.00
N THR A 342 -7.56 3.79 5.98
CA THR A 342 -8.62 4.14 5.00
C THR A 342 -9.96 4.34 5.70
N ALA A 343 -10.36 3.38 6.53
CA ALA A 343 -11.61 3.45 7.27
C ALA A 343 -11.65 4.63 8.25
N MET A 344 -10.54 5.00 8.87
CA MET A 344 -10.46 6.19 9.73
C MET A 344 -10.23 7.50 8.97
N SER A 345 -9.96 7.43 7.67
CA SER A 345 -9.53 8.57 6.85
C SER A 345 -8.28 9.25 7.43
N ILE A 346 -7.33 8.45 7.90
CA ILE A 346 -6.01 8.90 8.38
C ILE A 346 -5.06 8.95 7.19
N PRO A 347 -4.51 10.13 6.84
CA PRO A 347 -3.48 10.23 5.81
C PRO A 347 -2.22 9.41 6.15
N GLU A 348 -1.70 8.67 5.17
CA GLU A 348 -0.49 7.85 5.33
C GLU A 348 0.71 8.65 5.88
N SER A 349 0.91 9.87 5.37
CA SER A 349 1.96 10.78 5.85
C SER A 349 1.77 11.25 7.30
N GLU A 350 0.53 11.45 7.76
CA GLU A 350 0.27 11.80 9.16
C GLU A 350 0.47 10.60 10.08
N PHE A 351 0.10 9.40 9.64
CA PHE A 351 0.36 8.18 10.39
C PHE A 351 1.84 8.09 10.75
N VAL A 352 2.74 8.17 9.76
CA VAL A 352 4.20 8.13 10.01
C VAL A 352 4.66 9.29 10.89
N HIS A 353 4.12 10.49 10.70
CA HIS A 353 4.49 11.65 11.50
C HIS A 353 4.23 11.44 13.00
N TYR A 354 3.08 10.86 13.35
CA TYR A 354 2.67 10.68 14.75
C TYR A 354 3.16 9.38 15.38
N THR A 355 3.33 8.31 14.60
CA THR A 355 3.76 7.00 15.12
C THR A 355 5.28 6.84 15.10
N GLY A 356 5.97 7.52 14.18
CA GLY A 356 7.42 7.41 14.01
C GLY A 356 7.86 6.16 13.26
N PHE A 357 6.98 5.47 12.54
CA PHE A 357 7.30 4.29 11.74
C PHE A 357 6.33 4.13 10.56
N GLY A 358 6.69 3.27 9.60
CA GLY A 358 5.84 2.99 8.44
C GLY A 358 6.43 1.93 7.52
N ASP A 359 5.65 1.48 6.55
CA ASP A 359 6.03 0.59 5.46
C ASP A 359 6.37 1.33 4.16
N CYS A 360 6.51 0.60 3.05
CA CYS A 360 6.85 1.17 1.75
C CYS A 360 5.93 2.29 1.30
N GLY A 361 4.61 2.14 1.45
CA GLY A 361 3.64 3.16 1.05
C GLY A 361 3.73 4.39 1.94
N THR A 362 3.66 4.17 3.25
CA THR A 362 3.61 5.24 4.25
C THR A 362 4.93 6.01 4.36
N GLN A 363 6.09 5.34 4.33
CA GLN A 363 7.38 6.03 4.32
C GLN A 363 7.59 6.84 3.03
N SER A 364 7.17 6.31 1.87
CA SER A 364 7.30 7.02 0.59
C SER A 364 6.40 8.27 0.54
N THR A 365 5.16 8.17 0.99
CA THR A 365 4.25 9.31 1.09
C THR A 365 4.72 10.34 2.11
N TYR A 366 5.32 9.90 3.23
CA TYR A 366 5.90 10.79 4.22
C TYR A 366 7.15 11.52 3.72
N PHE A 367 8.05 10.83 3.02
CA PHE A 367 9.17 11.47 2.32
C PHE A 367 8.67 12.55 1.36
N ALA A 368 7.66 12.23 0.56
CA ALA A 368 7.06 13.18 -0.36
C ALA A 368 6.46 14.38 0.41
N ALA A 369 5.71 14.16 1.49
CA ALA A 369 5.12 15.23 2.29
C ALA A 369 6.18 16.18 2.88
N LEU A 370 7.29 15.65 3.40
CA LEU A 370 8.40 16.44 3.90
C LEU A 370 9.07 17.25 2.78
N CYS A 371 9.26 16.67 1.59
CA CYS A 371 9.79 17.38 0.42
C CYS A 371 8.86 18.52 -0.03
N ARG A 372 7.56 18.23 -0.15
CA ARG A 372 6.53 19.20 -0.52
C ARG A 372 6.50 20.38 0.44
N ALA A 373 6.65 20.12 1.73
CA ALA A 373 6.64 21.13 2.78
C ALA A 373 7.78 22.15 2.68
N VAL A 374 8.90 21.79 2.02
CA VAL A 374 10.05 22.69 1.78
C VAL A 374 10.17 23.13 0.33
N GLY A 375 9.09 22.99 -0.45
CA GLY A 375 8.96 23.49 -1.82
C GLY A 375 9.63 22.63 -2.89
N ILE A 376 9.84 21.34 -2.63
CA ILE A 376 10.37 20.37 -3.59
C ILE A 376 9.19 19.55 -4.12
N PRO A 377 8.94 19.52 -5.45
CA PRO A 377 7.87 18.70 -5.99
C PRO A 377 8.21 17.21 -5.77
N ALA A 378 7.30 16.44 -5.18
CA ALA A 378 7.51 15.04 -4.85
C ALA A 378 6.24 14.21 -5.01
N ARG A 379 6.37 12.91 -5.24
CA ARG A 379 5.26 11.94 -5.41
C ARG A 379 5.66 10.56 -4.88
N ALA A 380 4.68 9.68 -4.73
CA ALA A 380 4.89 8.29 -4.31
C ALA A 380 4.30 7.32 -5.34
N PRO A 381 5.06 6.91 -6.37
CA PRO A 381 4.59 5.93 -7.34
C PRO A 381 4.34 4.57 -6.70
N GLY A 382 3.35 3.85 -7.23
CA GLY A 382 2.89 2.57 -6.73
C GLY A 382 2.92 1.47 -7.79
N GLY A 383 3.30 0.27 -7.37
CA GLY A 383 3.37 -0.87 -8.27
C GLY A 383 3.88 -2.14 -7.60
N TYR A 384 4.74 -2.87 -8.27
CA TYR A 384 5.45 -4.01 -7.71
C TYR A 384 6.96 -3.77 -7.80
N GLN A 385 7.70 -4.23 -6.80
CA GLN A 385 9.11 -4.57 -7.01
C GLN A 385 9.20 -6.03 -7.43
N ILE A 386 10.01 -6.31 -8.44
CA ILE A 386 10.10 -7.61 -9.10
C ILE A 386 11.53 -8.16 -9.00
N VAL A 387 12.20 -7.85 -7.88
CA VAL A 387 13.56 -8.33 -7.62
C VAL A 387 13.53 -9.87 -7.66
N PRO A 388 14.47 -10.53 -8.38
CA PRO A 388 14.43 -11.97 -8.57
C PRO A 388 14.27 -12.75 -7.25
N GLY A 389 13.20 -13.54 -7.15
CA GLY A 389 12.89 -14.36 -5.98
C GLY A 389 12.09 -13.64 -4.88
N HIS A 390 11.95 -12.32 -4.94
CA HIS A 390 11.35 -11.51 -3.87
C HIS A 390 10.21 -10.62 -4.34
N GLN A 391 9.57 -10.87 -5.48
CA GLN A 391 8.50 -10.03 -6.03
C GLN A 391 7.35 -9.73 -5.06
N GLY A 392 6.81 -8.50 -5.10
CA GLY A 392 5.68 -8.08 -4.27
C GLY A 392 5.26 -6.65 -4.51
N THR A 393 4.10 -6.27 -3.97
CA THR A 393 3.61 -4.88 -3.99
C THR A 393 4.62 -3.94 -3.34
N HIS A 394 4.84 -2.78 -3.94
CA HIS A 394 5.84 -1.83 -3.46
C HIS A 394 5.54 -0.39 -3.84
N PHE A 395 5.96 0.52 -2.97
CA PHE A 395 6.01 1.96 -3.20
C PHE A 395 7.45 2.45 -3.06
N TRP A 396 7.76 3.46 -3.84
CA TRP A 396 8.94 4.28 -3.64
C TRP A 396 8.52 5.74 -3.71
N ALA A 397 9.44 6.65 -3.40
CA ALA A 397 9.24 8.07 -3.58
C ALA A 397 10.01 8.57 -4.80
N GLU A 398 9.55 9.68 -5.35
CA GLU A 398 10.30 10.44 -6.35
C GLU A 398 10.22 11.92 -6.02
N PHE A 399 11.31 12.66 -6.26
CA PHE A 399 11.32 14.12 -6.21
C PHE A 399 11.78 14.70 -7.54
N TYR A 400 11.22 15.83 -7.94
CA TYR A 400 11.50 16.43 -9.24
C TYR A 400 12.60 17.48 -9.13
N LEU A 401 13.58 17.40 -10.03
CA LEU A 401 14.59 18.45 -10.23
C LEU A 401 14.48 19.02 -11.65
N PRO A 402 14.50 20.36 -11.83
CA PRO A 402 14.48 20.96 -13.16
C PRO A 402 15.65 20.44 -14.00
N GLU A 403 15.42 20.21 -15.29
CA GLU A 403 16.37 19.64 -16.26
C GLU A 403 16.78 18.17 -16.04
N TYR A 404 16.58 17.60 -14.84
CA TYR A 404 16.90 16.20 -14.53
C TYR A 404 15.68 15.27 -14.45
N GLY A 405 14.48 15.82 -14.22
CA GLY A 405 13.25 15.04 -14.15
C GLY A 405 12.97 14.45 -12.76
N TRP A 406 12.25 13.33 -12.73
CA TRP A 406 11.93 12.61 -11.50
C TRP A 406 13.11 11.78 -11.03
N ILE A 407 13.55 12.05 -9.81
CA ILE A 407 14.67 11.41 -9.14
C ILE A 407 14.12 10.40 -8.12
N PRO A 408 14.42 9.10 -8.27
CA PRO A 408 13.87 8.05 -7.43
C PRO A 408 14.55 8.01 -6.06
N VAL A 409 13.77 7.65 -5.05
CA VAL A 409 14.21 7.43 -3.67
C VAL A 409 13.46 6.24 -3.10
N ASP A 410 14.17 5.21 -2.65
CA ASP A 410 13.57 4.01 -2.05
C ASP A 410 14.11 3.79 -0.64
N VAL A 411 13.41 4.34 0.35
CA VAL A 411 13.78 4.22 1.77
C VAL A 411 13.60 2.80 2.28
N THR A 412 12.59 2.08 1.80
CA THR A 412 12.28 0.74 2.28
C THR A 412 13.27 -0.30 1.78
N VAL A 413 13.61 -0.30 0.49
CA VAL A 413 14.63 -1.23 -0.01
C VAL A 413 15.97 -0.88 0.65
N ALA A 414 16.30 0.40 0.83
CA ALA A 414 17.48 0.82 1.56
C ALA A 414 17.55 0.28 3.01
N ASP A 415 16.43 0.23 3.74
CA ASP A 415 16.34 -0.35 5.09
C ASP A 415 16.66 -1.86 5.12
N ALA A 416 16.46 -2.58 4.02
CA ALA A 416 16.78 -4.01 3.94
C ALA A 416 18.27 -4.30 4.24
N ALA A 417 19.15 -3.32 4.01
CA ALA A 417 20.57 -3.43 4.36
C ALA A 417 20.81 -3.54 5.88
N ASP A 418 19.96 -2.95 6.72
CA ASP A 418 20.11 -3.06 8.19
C ASP A 418 19.74 -4.46 8.70
N TRP A 419 18.89 -5.17 7.97
CA TRP A 419 18.44 -6.53 8.29
C TRP A 419 19.37 -7.59 7.74
N ALA A 420 20.32 -7.22 6.89
CA ALA A 420 21.25 -8.15 6.27
C ALA A 420 22.23 -8.72 7.30
N TYR A 421 22.17 -10.04 7.54
CA TYR A 421 22.93 -10.67 8.63
C TYR A 421 24.44 -10.79 8.37
N ASN A 422 24.85 -10.56 7.12
CA ASN A 422 26.19 -10.76 6.55
C ASN A 422 26.80 -9.47 5.98
N ALA A 423 26.10 -8.33 6.02
CA ALA A 423 26.57 -7.08 5.45
C ALA A 423 27.66 -6.41 6.30
N THR A 424 28.68 -5.83 5.65
CA THR A 424 29.63 -4.93 6.32
C THR A 424 29.05 -3.51 6.42
N PRO A 425 29.53 -2.67 7.37
CA PRO A 425 29.08 -1.27 7.46
C PRO A 425 29.26 -0.48 6.16
N GLU A 426 30.32 -0.76 5.40
CA GLU A 426 30.58 -0.14 4.11
C GLU A 426 29.55 -0.56 3.07
N GLN A 427 29.17 -1.85 3.02
CA GLN A 427 28.13 -2.32 2.12
C GLN A 427 26.76 -1.75 2.49
N VAL A 428 26.44 -1.64 3.78
CA VAL A 428 25.20 -1.00 4.24
C VAL A 428 25.16 0.45 3.77
N THR A 429 26.26 1.19 3.92
CA THR A 429 26.36 2.59 3.49
C THR A 429 26.21 2.71 1.97
N GLU A 430 26.95 1.91 1.20
CA GLU A 430 26.89 1.91 -0.27
C GLU A 430 25.50 1.55 -0.80
N TYR A 431 24.84 0.58 -0.16
CA TYR A 431 23.49 0.13 -0.52
C TYR A 431 22.46 1.23 -0.26
N LYS A 432 22.50 1.88 0.91
CA LYS A 432 21.63 3.01 1.24
C LYS A 432 21.89 4.19 0.31
N ASP A 433 23.15 4.54 0.06
CA ASP A 433 23.49 5.62 -0.86
C ASP A 433 23.00 5.37 -2.29
N PHE A 434 22.98 4.12 -2.74
CA PHE A 434 22.44 3.76 -4.06
C PHE A 434 20.97 4.14 -4.19
N PHE A 435 20.13 3.84 -3.20
CA PHE A 435 18.69 4.10 -3.28
C PHE A 435 18.29 5.56 -3.04
N PHE A 436 19.26 6.48 -2.90
CA PHE A 436 19.04 7.92 -3.03
C PHE A 436 19.45 8.41 -4.43
N GLY A 437 18.49 8.46 -5.34
CA GLY A 437 18.67 8.94 -6.70
C GLY A 437 18.82 7.85 -7.75
N ASN A 438 18.98 6.59 -7.36
CA ASN A 438 18.99 5.47 -8.30
C ASN A 438 17.78 4.54 -8.10
N LEU A 439 17.36 3.89 -9.19
CA LEU A 439 16.32 2.88 -9.22
C LEU A 439 16.86 1.66 -9.97
N ASP A 440 16.77 0.49 -9.35
CA ASP A 440 17.05 -0.77 -10.00
C ASP A 440 16.02 -1.07 -11.12
N PRO A 441 16.32 -1.98 -12.07
CA PRO A 441 15.42 -2.28 -13.19
C PRO A 441 14.28 -3.22 -12.78
N TYR A 442 14.09 -3.52 -11.49
CA TYR A 442 13.10 -4.48 -11.02
C TYR A 442 11.88 -3.77 -10.46
N ARG A 443 11.24 -2.92 -11.28
CA ARG A 443 10.01 -2.18 -10.94
C ARG A 443 8.93 -2.40 -12.00
N PHE A 444 7.71 -2.66 -11.54
CA PHE A 444 6.50 -2.70 -12.36
C PHE A 444 5.55 -1.61 -11.87
N THR A 445 5.53 -0.47 -12.56
CA THR A 445 4.82 0.74 -12.11
C THR A 445 3.40 0.77 -12.65
N ILE A 446 2.41 0.83 -11.76
CA ILE A 446 0.97 0.87 -12.09
C ILE A 446 0.44 2.30 -12.04
N GLN A 447 0.91 3.08 -11.07
CA GLN A 447 0.47 4.45 -10.83
C GLN A 447 1.64 5.37 -10.50
N THR A 448 1.52 6.64 -10.88
CA THR A 448 2.60 7.61 -10.75
C THR A 448 2.58 8.39 -9.43
N ASP A 449 1.47 8.40 -8.70
CA ASP A 449 1.34 8.94 -7.34
C ASP A 449 0.34 8.10 -6.53
N VAL A 450 0.30 8.27 -5.20
CA VAL A 450 -0.53 7.46 -4.29
C VAL A 450 -2.03 7.73 -4.44
N ASP A 451 -2.39 8.97 -4.78
CA ASP A 451 -3.75 9.51 -4.81
C ASP A 451 -4.32 9.66 -6.24
N GLU A 452 -3.79 8.91 -7.21
CA GLU A 452 -4.29 8.96 -8.59
C GLU A 452 -5.68 8.31 -8.70
N PRO A 453 -6.67 9.00 -9.29
CA PRO A 453 -8.02 8.47 -9.40
C PRO A 453 -8.11 7.38 -10.47
N PHE A 454 -9.02 6.42 -10.29
CA PHE A 454 -9.43 5.47 -11.34
C PHE A 454 -9.75 6.17 -12.67
N SER A 455 -9.56 5.45 -13.78
CA SER A 455 -10.10 5.90 -15.06
C SER A 455 -11.64 5.80 -15.04
N GLY A 456 -12.31 6.92 -15.32
CA GLY A 456 -13.77 7.04 -15.27
C GLY A 456 -14.28 7.78 -14.03
N GLU A 457 -15.60 7.71 -13.79
CA GLU A 457 -16.21 8.28 -12.59
C GLU A 457 -15.92 7.35 -11.40
N PRO A 458 -15.26 7.82 -10.33
CA PRO A 458 -14.94 6.97 -9.18
C PRO A 458 -16.23 6.41 -8.59
N ASN A 459 -16.35 5.08 -8.55
CA ASN A 459 -17.49 4.44 -7.96
C ASN A 459 -17.48 4.75 -6.44
N PRO A 460 -18.51 5.42 -5.89
CA PRO A 460 -18.55 5.82 -4.49
C PRO A 460 -18.57 4.63 -3.50
N ASP A 461 -18.73 3.41 -4.01
CA ASP A 461 -18.71 2.15 -3.25
C ASP A 461 -17.29 1.57 -3.08
N ILE A 462 -16.27 2.13 -3.77
CA ILE A 462 -14.87 1.76 -3.54
C ILE A 462 -14.37 2.56 -2.32
N LEU A 463 -14.05 1.86 -1.24
CA LEU A 463 -13.53 2.46 -0.01
C LEU A 463 -12.03 2.71 -0.13
N PHE A 464 -11.28 1.75 -0.67
CA PHE A 464 -9.83 1.83 -0.84
C PHE A 464 -9.50 2.56 -2.13
N THR A 465 -9.36 3.87 -2.00
CA THR A 465 -9.11 4.79 -3.12
C THR A 465 -7.65 5.19 -3.25
N ALA A 466 -6.81 4.84 -2.27
CA ALA A 466 -5.37 4.88 -2.42
C ALA A 466 -4.92 3.60 -3.11
N VAL A 467 -3.92 3.66 -3.97
CA VAL A 467 -3.17 2.47 -4.42
C VAL A 467 -3.97 1.37 -5.13
N HIS A 468 -3.78 1.27 -6.44
CA HIS A 468 -4.37 0.22 -7.29
C HIS A 468 -3.38 -0.89 -7.59
N GLN A 469 -2.65 -1.39 -6.59
CA GLN A 469 -1.73 -2.52 -6.81
C GLN A 469 -2.46 -3.84 -7.03
N ASN A 470 -3.66 -3.97 -6.47
CA ASN A 470 -4.54 -5.12 -6.63
C ASN A 470 -5.82 -4.71 -7.37
N PRO A 471 -6.54 -5.65 -8.01
CA PRO A 471 -7.82 -5.36 -8.62
C PRO A 471 -8.82 -4.78 -7.61
N SER A 472 -9.41 -3.64 -7.93
CA SER A 472 -10.55 -3.10 -7.17
C SER A 472 -11.82 -3.74 -7.71
N VAL A 473 -12.64 -4.29 -6.81
CA VAL A 473 -13.86 -5.01 -7.19
C VAL A 473 -15.06 -4.51 -6.40
N VAL A 474 -16.18 -4.29 -7.07
CA VAL A 474 -17.45 -3.94 -6.41
C VAL A 474 -18.61 -4.64 -7.10
N CYS A 475 -19.71 -4.84 -6.38
CA CYS A 475 -20.94 -5.38 -6.94
C CYS A 475 -22.08 -4.38 -6.73
N THR A 476 -22.36 -3.54 -7.73
CA THR A 476 -23.31 -2.41 -7.63
C THR A 476 -24.78 -2.82 -7.48
N SER A 477 -25.06 -4.12 -7.66
CA SER A 477 -26.38 -4.74 -7.58
C SER A 477 -26.55 -5.64 -6.36
N SER A 478 -25.54 -5.70 -5.49
CA SER A 478 -25.59 -6.43 -4.22
C SER A 478 -25.16 -5.54 -3.06
N ASP A 479 -25.68 -5.86 -1.88
CA ASP A 479 -25.28 -5.22 -0.63
C ASP A 479 -23.98 -5.83 -0.05
N SER A 480 -23.46 -6.91 -0.65
CA SER A 480 -22.22 -7.56 -0.21
C SER A 480 -21.01 -6.61 -0.33
N ASP A 481 -20.15 -6.64 0.67
CA ASP A 481 -18.80 -6.11 0.56
C ASP A 481 -17.90 -7.16 -0.09
N VAL A 482 -17.42 -6.86 -1.28
CA VAL A 482 -16.56 -7.76 -2.06
C VAL A 482 -15.20 -7.14 -2.33
N GLU A 483 -14.96 -5.89 -1.93
CA GLU A 483 -13.78 -5.13 -2.37
C GLU A 483 -12.48 -5.75 -1.86
N MET A 484 -12.45 -6.21 -0.60
CA MET A 484 -11.31 -6.94 -0.06
C MET A 484 -11.02 -8.25 -0.82
N LEU A 485 -12.00 -8.87 -1.50
CA LEU A 485 -11.76 -10.09 -2.27
C LEU A 485 -10.80 -9.86 -3.43
N GLY A 486 -10.82 -8.66 -4.03
CA GLY A 486 -9.88 -8.28 -5.07
C GLY A 486 -8.42 -8.28 -4.58
N MET A 487 -8.21 -7.87 -3.34
CA MET A 487 -6.89 -7.87 -2.68
C MET A 487 -6.46 -9.28 -2.26
N ILE A 488 -7.38 -10.10 -1.74
CA ILE A 488 -7.07 -11.43 -1.18
C ILE A 488 -6.85 -12.48 -2.29
N TYR A 489 -7.62 -12.41 -3.37
CA TYR A 489 -7.66 -13.45 -4.40
C TYR A 489 -6.97 -13.05 -5.71
N SER A 490 -6.05 -12.07 -5.65
CA SER A 490 -5.24 -11.67 -6.80
C SER A 490 -3.78 -12.06 -6.64
N THR A 491 -3.14 -12.32 -7.79
CA THR A 491 -1.71 -12.58 -7.87
C THR A 491 -1.16 -11.93 -9.14
N TYR A 492 0.08 -11.47 -9.06
CA TYR A 492 0.85 -11.04 -10.22
C TYR A 492 2.16 -11.81 -10.25
N THR A 493 2.53 -12.32 -11.41
CA THR A 493 3.77 -13.07 -11.61
C THR A 493 4.54 -12.47 -12.77
N PHE A 494 5.87 -12.52 -12.67
CA PHE A 494 6.77 -11.92 -13.64
C PHE A 494 7.83 -12.93 -14.07
N GLU A 495 8.05 -13.03 -15.38
CA GLU A 495 9.11 -13.83 -15.99
C GLU A 495 10.05 -12.90 -16.74
N ASP A 496 11.34 -12.91 -16.39
CA ASP A 496 12.37 -12.14 -17.10
C ASP A 496 12.70 -12.81 -18.44
N LEU A 497 12.47 -12.10 -19.54
CA LEU A 497 12.72 -12.53 -20.91
C LEU A 497 14.04 -11.97 -21.45
N THR A 498 14.83 -11.28 -20.63
CA THR A 498 16.10 -10.68 -21.04
C THR A 498 17.10 -11.77 -21.42
N PRO A 499 17.68 -11.74 -22.64
CA PRO A 499 18.65 -12.75 -23.06
C PRO A 499 19.89 -12.77 -22.15
N GLU A 500 20.33 -13.97 -21.76
CA GLU A 500 21.58 -14.21 -20.99
C GLU A 500 22.86 -13.69 -21.67
#